data_AF-A0A1G7D6T2-F1
#
_entry.id   AF-A0A1G7D6T2-F1
#
_cell.length_a   1.000
_cell.length_b   1.000
_cell.length_c   1.000
_cell.angle_alpha   90.00
_cell.angle_beta   90.00
_cell.angle_gamma   90.00
#
_symmetry.space_group_name_H-M   'P 1'
#
loop_
_entity.id
_entity.type
_entity.pdbx_description
1 polymer ?
#
loop_
_entity_poly.entity_id
_entity_poly.type
_entity_poly.pdbx_seq_one_letter_code
_entity_poly.pdbx_strand_id
1 'polypeptide(L)'
;MRLDGFKLKLLGMTLMLLDHMKQFLPDMPIWFGWLGRIVAPIFFYFIVEGFFHTRNRGKYMLRLFTWAVITKLGNTLLTLALPSESVSIMNNIFLSLLLALLLLTAIEWTKQTRNYALGTLYIILAIMGGSITEASILGVAMTLIFYLLHERKEQMAFAYVIVMLLISLGLGSLGVPTEEVFTYDNLFVLNYQWMMIFAIIPILLYNGARGYHAKWSKYMFYVFYPAHIWILYTIGVLIRG
;
A
#
# COMPACT_ATOMS: atom_id res chain seq x y z
N MET A 1 3.88 -25.70 0.14
CA MET A 1 2.45 -25.36 0.27
C MET A 1 2.21 -24.07 -0.53
N ARG A 2 1.37 -24.07 -1.58
CA ARG A 2 1.11 -22.85 -2.38
C ARG A 2 0.15 -21.93 -1.62
N LEU A 3 0.44 -20.63 -1.55
CA LEU A 3 -0.41 -19.63 -0.89
C LEU A 3 -1.59 -19.28 -1.81
N ASP A 4 -2.80 -19.21 -1.24
CA ASP A 4 -3.98 -18.67 -1.93
C ASP A 4 -4.22 -17.21 -1.51
N GLY A 5 -5.09 -16.51 -2.24
CA GLY A 5 -5.30 -15.08 -2.09
C GLY A 5 -5.92 -14.70 -0.74
N PHE A 6 -6.64 -15.62 -0.09
CA PHE A 6 -7.19 -15.40 1.25
C PHE A 6 -6.09 -15.49 2.31
N LYS A 7 -5.25 -16.52 2.25
CA LYS A 7 -4.09 -16.68 3.16
C LYS A 7 -3.12 -15.51 3.03
N LEU A 8 -2.84 -15.07 1.81
CA LEU A 8 -1.96 -13.93 1.57
C LEU A 8 -2.54 -12.61 2.12
N LYS A 9 -3.86 -12.40 2.03
CA LYS A 9 -4.53 -11.26 2.68
C LYS A 9 -4.46 -11.33 4.19
N LEU A 10 -4.65 -12.52 4.78
CA LEU A 10 -4.56 -12.71 6.22
C LEU A 10 -3.14 -12.43 6.74
N LEU A 11 -2.12 -12.89 6.01
CA LEU A 11 -0.72 -12.53 6.27
C LEU A 11 -0.55 -11.00 6.23
N GLY A 12 -0.99 -10.36 5.15
CA GLY A 12 -0.92 -8.91 5.01
C GLY A 12 -1.63 -8.15 6.14
N MET A 13 -2.81 -8.59 6.57
CA MET A 13 -3.55 -7.98 7.69
C MET A 13 -2.83 -8.15 9.03
N THR A 14 -2.21 -9.31 9.26
CA THR A 14 -1.45 -9.57 10.49
C THR A 14 -0.22 -8.67 10.57
N LEU A 15 0.53 -8.56 9.47
CA LEU A 15 1.72 -7.71 9.41
C LEU A 15 1.37 -6.22 9.44
N MET A 16 0.23 -5.82 8.85
CA MET A 16 -0.30 -4.47 8.94
C MET A 16 -0.64 -4.08 10.38
N LEU A 17 -1.19 -5.01 11.16
CA LEU A 17 -1.46 -4.78 12.57
C LEU A 17 -0.15 -4.50 13.33
N LEU A 18 0.90 -5.30 13.09
CA LEU A 18 2.20 -5.08 13.71
C LEU A 18 2.78 -3.71 13.34
N ASP A 19 2.76 -3.34 12.05
CA ASP A 19 3.25 -2.03 11.58
C ASP A 19 2.57 -0.87 12.31
N HIS A 20 1.24 -0.92 12.41
CA HIS A 20 0.47 0.14 13.09
C HIS A 20 0.59 0.07 14.60
N MET A 21 0.81 -1.10 15.22
CA MET A 21 1.19 -1.15 16.63
C MET A 21 2.48 -0.36 16.85
N LYS A 22 3.48 -0.50 15.97
CA LYS A 22 4.72 0.29 16.06
C LYS A 22 4.50 1.79 15.87
N GLN A 23 3.56 2.17 15.01
CA GLN A 23 3.19 3.57 14.79
C GLN A 23 2.47 4.18 16.01
N PHE A 24 1.50 3.48 16.57
CA PHE A 24 0.56 4.07 17.54
C PHE A 24 0.85 3.74 18.99
N LEU A 25 1.51 2.63 19.33
CA LEU A 25 1.79 2.25 20.73
C LEU A 25 3.23 2.59 21.12
N PRO A 26 3.48 3.00 22.39
CA PRO A 26 4.85 3.24 22.87
C PRO A 26 5.63 1.93 22.99
N ASP A 27 6.96 2.03 22.99
CA ASP A 27 7.90 0.93 23.27
C ASP A 27 7.76 -0.34 22.41
N MET A 28 7.11 -0.24 21.26
CA MET A 28 6.99 -1.37 20.33
C MET A 28 8.31 -1.65 19.61
N PRO A 29 8.70 -2.94 19.44
CA PRO A 29 9.94 -3.31 18.78
C PRO A 29 10.01 -2.82 17.34
N ILE A 30 11.18 -2.34 16.90
CA ILE A 30 11.34 -1.77 15.56
C ILE A 30 11.04 -2.76 14.42
N TRP A 31 11.29 -4.05 14.65
CA TRP A 31 11.05 -5.10 13.65
C TRP A 31 9.57 -5.26 13.28
N PHE A 32 8.63 -4.76 14.09
CA PHE A 32 7.22 -4.68 13.71
C PHE A 32 7.05 -3.86 12.43
N GLY A 33 7.77 -2.73 12.34
CA GLY A 33 7.78 -1.88 11.16
C GLY A 33 8.48 -2.54 9.97
N TRP A 34 9.56 -3.29 10.20
CA TRP A 34 10.27 -4.02 9.14
C TRP A 34 9.35 -5.00 8.41
N LEU A 35 8.61 -5.81 9.17
CA LEU A 35 7.66 -6.76 8.61
C LEU A 35 6.46 -6.06 7.97
N GLY A 36 6.05 -4.91 8.49
CA GLY A 36 5.00 -4.06 7.94
C GLY A 36 5.24 -3.63 6.49
N ARG A 37 6.50 -3.43 6.08
CA ARG A 37 6.83 -2.89 4.75
C ARG A 37 6.40 -3.76 3.57
N ILE A 38 6.21 -5.08 3.78
CA ILE A 38 5.76 -5.97 2.70
C ILE A 38 4.26 -5.87 2.42
N VAL A 39 3.49 -5.24 3.32
CA VAL A 39 2.02 -5.19 3.27
C VAL A 39 1.52 -4.41 2.06
N ALA A 40 1.99 -3.18 1.87
CA ALA A 40 1.54 -2.34 0.77
C ALA A 40 1.75 -2.98 -0.62
N PRO A 41 2.94 -3.52 -0.97
CA PRO A 41 3.15 -4.22 -2.23
C PRO A 41 2.15 -5.36 -2.49
N ILE A 42 1.82 -6.16 -1.47
CA ILE A 42 0.83 -7.24 -1.58
C ILE A 42 -0.54 -6.67 -1.99
N PHE A 43 -0.97 -5.56 -1.40
CA PHE A 43 -2.24 -4.93 -1.75
C PHE A 43 -2.24 -4.25 -3.12
N PHE A 44 -1.12 -3.64 -3.54
CA PHE A 44 -0.97 -3.14 -4.91
C PHE A 44 -1.00 -4.26 -5.94
N TYR A 45 -0.37 -5.39 -5.66
CA TYR A 45 -0.46 -6.58 -6.50
C TYR A 45 -1.92 -7.04 -6.64
N PHE A 46 -2.67 -7.10 -5.53
CA PHE A 46 -4.10 -7.43 -5.56
C PHE A 46 -4.97 -6.40 -6.29
N ILE A 47 -4.61 -5.11 -6.31
CA ILE A 47 -5.30 -4.10 -7.12
C ILE A 47 -5.15 -4.42 -8.60
N VAL A 48 -3.92 -4.71 -9.04
CA VAL A 48 -3.63 -5.06 -10.43
C VAL A 48 -4.33 -6.37 -10.82
N GLU A 49 -4.22 -7.41 -9.99
CA GLU A 49 -4.91 -8.68 -10.24
C GLU A 49 -6.43 -8.46 -10.28
N GLY A 50 -6.98 -7.69 -9.34
CA GLY A 50 -8.39 -7.34 -9.29
C GLY A 50 -8.85 -6.54 -10.51
N PHE A 51 -7.97 -5.74 -11.12
CA PHE A 51 -8.26 -4.97 -12.34
C PHE A 51 -8.48 -5.87 -13.57
N PHE A 52 -7.71 -6.95 -13.71
CA PHE A 52 -7.86 -7.93 -14.79
C PHE A 52 -9.08 -8.83 -14.59
N HIS A 53 -9.43 -9.18 -13.35
CA HIS A 53 -10.50 -10.13 -13.06
C HIS A 53 -11.87 -9.50 -12.77
N THR A 54 -11.96 -8.19 -12.55
CA THR A 54 -13.21 -7.52 -12.21
C THR A 54 -14.05 -7.20 -13.45
N ARG A 55 -15.30 -7.65 -13.45
CA ARG A 55 -16.29 -7.34 -14.50
C ARG A 55 -16.74 -5.87 -14.54
N ASN A 56 -16.70 -5.15 -13.42
CA ASN A 56 -17.11 -3.75 -13.34
C ASN A 56 -16.13 -2.91 -12.51
N ARG A 57 -15.21 -2.22 -13.21
CA ARG A 57 -14.17 -1.37 -12.62
C ARG A 57 -14.75 -0.17 -11.87
N GLY A 58 -15.85 0.41 -12.34
CA GLY A 58 -16.55 1.52 -11.67
C GLY A 58 -17.03 1.17 -10.27
N LYS A 59 -17.71 0.02 -10.11
CA LYS A 59 -18.10 -0.48 -8.77
C LYS A 59 -16.91 -0.80 -7.89
N TYR A 60 -15.77 -1.18 -8.46
CA TYR A 60 -14.55 -1.41 -7.69
C TYR A 60 -13.96 -0.09 -7.18
N MET A 61 -13.81 0.90 -8.06
CA MET A 61 -13.39 2.26 -7.69
C MET A 61 -14.32 2.88 -6.65
N LEU A 62 -15.64 2.77 -6.82
CA LEU A 62 -16.61 3.28 -5.86
C LEU A 62 -16.41 2.67 -4.47
N ARG A 63 -16.17 1.36 -4.37
CA ARG A 63 -15.87 0.73 -3.06
C ARG A 63 -14.61 1.32 -2.43
N LEU A 64 -13.52 1.46 -3.19
CA LEU A 64 -12.28 2.04 -2.67
C LEU A 64 -12.47 3.49 -2.24
N PHE A 65 -13.18 4.28 -3.06
CA PHE A 65 -13.52 5.66 -2.75
C PHE A 65 -14.36 5.79 -1.47
N THR A 66 -15.42 4.99 -1.33
CA THR A 66 -16.26 4.99 -0.13
C THR A 66 -15.41 4.70 1.12
N TRP A 67 -14.53 3.69 1.07
CA TRP A 67 -13.67 3.37 2.21
C TRP A 67 -12.56 4.41 2.46
N ALA A 68 -12.05 5.07 1.42
CA ALA A 68 -11.14 6.19 1.55
C ALA A 68 -11.80 7.38 2.26
N VAL A 69 -13.04 7.70 1.92
CA VAL A 69 -13.83 8.75 2.58
C VAL A 69 -14.16 8.37 4.02
N ILE A 70 -14.65 7.15 4.27
CA ILE A 70 -14.93 6.65 5.63
C ILE A 70 -13.67 6.75 6.51
N THR A 71 -12.53 6.29 6.00
CA THR A 71 -11.25 6.35 6.73
C THR A 71 -10.85 7.79 7.00
N LYS A 72 -10.90 8.68 6.00
CA LYS A 72 -10.53 10.09 6.18
C LYS A 72 -11.45 10.79 7.20
N LEU A 73 -12.76 10.60 7.09
CA LEU A 73 -13.72 11.19 8.02
C LEU A 73 -13.53 10.65 9.43
N GLY A 74 -13.42 9.33 9.60
CA GLY A 74 -13.21 8.72 10.91
C GLY A 74 -11.88 9.15 11.54
N ASN A 75 -10.79 9.21 10.77
CA ASN A 75 -9.51 9.75 11.25
C ASN A 75 -9.67 11.19 11.74
N THR A 76 -10.28 12.06 10.92
CA THR A 76 -10.50 13.47 11.28
C THR A 76 -11.35 13.60 12.54
N LEU A 77 -12.49 12.90 12.61
CA LEU A 77 -13.38 12.94 13.78
C LEU A 77 -12.68 12.45 15.04
N LEU A 78 -11.89 11.38 14.93
CA LEU A 78 -11.16 10.83 16.07
C LEU A 78 -10.07 11.78 16.56
N THR A 79 -9.31 12.40 15.64
CA THR A 79 -8.30 13.42 16.01
C THR A 79 -8.90 14.69 16.59
N LEU A 80 -10.13 15.05 16.22
CA LEU A 80 -10.86 16.17 16.82
C LEU A 80 -11.41 15.82 18.21
N ALA A 81 -11.88 14.59 18.40
CA ALA A 81 -12.43 14.12 19.67
C ALA A 81 -11.36 13.78 20.71
N LEU A 82 -10.19 13.27 20.27
CA LEU A 82 -9.05 12.87 21.08
C LEU A 82 -7.77 13.49 20.51
N PRO A 83 -7.58 14.82 20.63
CA PRO A 83 -6.36 15.46 20.13
C PRO A 83 -5.13 14.95 20.89
N SER A 84 -4.05 14.72 20.16
CA SER A 84 -2.76 14.30 20.71
C SER A 84 -1.63 14.94 19.95
N GLU A 85 -0.64 15.47 20.68
CA GLU A 85 0.59 16.01 20.10
C GLU A 85 1.63 14.92 19.79
N SER A 86 1.54 13.78 20.48
CA SER A 86 2.50 12.68 20.36
C SER A 86 2.12 11.64 19.31
N VAL A 87 0.85 11.59 18.91
CA VAL A 87 0.33 10.58 17.98
C VAL A 87 -0.56 11.25 16.94
N SER A 88 -0.26 11.03 15.67
CA SER A 88 -1.06 11.55 14.55
C SER A 88 -1.57 10.42 13.65
N ILE A 89 -2.76 10.61 13.06
CA ILE A 89 -3.33 9.69 12.07
C ILE A 89 -3.33 10.37 10.71
N MET A 90 -2.48 9.88 9.80
CA MET A 90 -2.44 10.35 8.41
C MET A 90 -2.82 9.26 7.41
N ASN A 91 -2.91 8.00 7.86
CA ASN A 91 -3.01 6.82 7.02
C ASN A 91 -4.35 6.75 6.26
N ASN A 92 -4.30 6.47 4.96
CA ASN A 92 -5.44 6.22 4.10
C ASN A 92 -5.05 5.41 2.85
N ILE A 93 -4.67 4.14 3.04
CA ILE A 93 -4.25 3.26 1.95
C ILE A 93 -5.30 3.12 0.85
N PHE A 94 -6.59 3.22 1.16
CA PHE A 94 -7.65 3.11 0.16
C PHE A 94 -7.58 4.21 -0.90
N LEU A 95 -7.15 5.42 -0.52
CA LEU A 95 -6.95 6.51 -1.48
C LEU A 95 -5.80 6.18 -2.44
N SER A 96 -4.69 5.64 -1.93
CA SER A 96 -3.56 5.17 -2.74
C SER A 96 -3.98 4.07 -3.72
N LEU A 97 -4.73 3.07 -3.24
CA LEU A 97 -5.23 1.96 -4.05
C LEU A 97 -6.27 2.42 -5.09
N LEU A 98 -7.10 3.42 -4.76
CA LEU A 98 -8.02 4.05 -5.71
C LEU A 98 -7.26 4.74 -6.84
N LEU A 99 -6.21 5.51 -6.53
CA LEU A 99 -5.42 6.24 -7.52
C LEU A 99 -4.61 5.29 -8.41
N ALA A 100 -4.13 4.17 -7.87
CA ALA A 100 -3.60 3.09 -8.69
C ALA A 100 -4.63 2.53 -9.67
N LEU A 101 -5.86 2.27 -9.22
CA LEU A 101 -6.92 1.75 -10.09
C LEU A 101 -7.34 2.77 -11.15
N LEU A 102 -7.34 4.07 -10.81
CA LEU A 102 -7.57 5.17 -11.75
C LEU A 102 -6.44 5.29 -12.77
N LEU A 103 -5.18 5.13 -12.36
CA LEU A 103 -4.02 5.09 -13.26
C LEU A 103 -4.16 3.98 -14.30
N LEU A 104 -4.47 2.76 -13.88
CA LEU A 104 -4.69 1.64 -14.81
C LEU A 104 -5.87 1.89 -15.75
N THR A 105 -6.95 2.47 -15.22
CA THR A 105 -8.14 2.79 -16.02
C THR A 105 -7.83 3.88 -17.06
N ALA A 106 -7.05 4.90 -16.70
CA ALA A 106 -6.61 5.95 -17.61
C ALA A 106 -5.72 5.38 -18.73
N ILE A 107 -4.77 4.50 -18.39
CA ILE A 107 -3.91 3.82 -19.37
C ILE A 107 -4.76 3.04 -20.37
N GLU A 108 -5.69 2.20 -19.90
CA GLU A 108 -6.52 1.38 -20.78
C GLU A 108 -7.51 2.20 -21.61
N TRP A 109 -8.11 3.24 -21.02
CA TRP A 109 -8.99 4.14 -21.75
C TRP A 109 -8.24 4.87 -22.88
N THR A 110 -6.99 5.28 -22.63
CA THR A 110 -6.13 5.92 -23.63
C THR A 110 -5.86 4.98 -24.79
N LYS A 111 -5.52 3.71 -24.51
CA LYS A 111 -5.28 2.70 -25.55
C LYS A 111 -6.53 2.41 -26.38
N GLN A 112 -7.70 2.35 -25.75
CA GLN A 112 -8.96 2.03 -26.41
C GLN A 112 -9.47 3.18 -27.27
N THR A 113 -9.44 4.41 -26.76
CA THR A 113 -9.98 5.59 -27.47
C THR A 113 -8.97 6.25 -28.40
N ARG A 114 -7.68 5.99 -28.22
CA ARG A 114 -6.55 6.67 -28.89
C ARG A 114 -6.53 8.19 -28.65
N ASN A 115 -7.25 8.69 -27.65
CA ASN A 115 -7.21 10.09 -27.25
C ASN A 115 -6.00 10.33 -26.34
N TYR A 116 -4.82 10.47 -26.95
CA TYR A 116 -3.56 10.60 -26.23
C TYR A 116 -3.46 11.88 -25.41
N ALA A 117 -4.12 12.97 -25.81
CA ALA A 117 -4.08 14.24 -25.09
C ALA A 117 -4.79 14.14 -23.72
N LEU A 118 -6.07 13.77 -23.73
CA LEU A 118 -6.82 13.57 -22.47
C LEU A 118 -6.29 12.37 -21.68
N GLY A 119 -5.85 11.33 -22.38
CA GLY A 119 -5.25 10.15 -21.77
C GLY A 119 -4.01 10.48 -20.95
N THR A 120 -3.08 11.23 -21.55
CA THR A 120 -1.85 11.69 -20.88
C THR A 120 -2.18 12.58 -19.68
N LEU A 121 -3.14 13.49 -19.82
CA LEU A 121 -3.60 14.32 -18.70
C LEU A 121 -4.10 13.47 -17.52
N TYR A 122 -4.97 12.49 -17.76
CA TYR A 122 -5.49 11.63 -16.69
C TYR A 122 -4.40 10.77 -16.05
N ILE A 123 -3.43 10.29 -16.83
CA ILE A 123 -2.28 9.54 -16.33
C ILE A 123 -1.43 10.42 -15.41
N ILE A 124 -1.09 11.65 -15.84
CA ILE A 124 -0.31 12.61 -15.04
C ILE A 124 -1.05 12.92 -13.74
N LEU A 125 -2.35 13.22 -13.79
CA LEU A 125 -3.14 13.50 -12.60
C LEU A 125 -3.19 12.31 -11.63
N ALA A 126 -3.30 11.08 -12.15
CA ALA A 126 -3.29 9.88 -11.32
C ALA A 126 -1.91 9.63 -10.68
N ILE A 127 -0.81 9.90 -11.40
CA ILE A 127 0.56 9.80 -10.87
C ILE A 127 0.81 10.86 -9.80
N MET A 128 0.47 12.12 -10.08
CA MET A 128 0.63 13.22 -9.12
C MET A 128 -0.20 12.97 -7.87
N GLY A 129 -1.48 12.62 -8.06
CA GLY A 129 -2.37 12.27 -6.97
C GLY A 129 -1.84 11.09 -6.16
N GLY A 130 -1.43 10.00 -6.82
CA GLY A 130 -0.88 8.83 -6.14
C GLY A 130 0.38 9.15 -5.32
N SER A 131 1.23 10.03 -5.83
CA SER A 131 2.50 10.42 -5.21
C SER A 131 2.32 11.22 -3.91
N ILE A 132 1.18 11.88 -3.71
CA ILE A 132 0.88 12.62 -2.46
C ILE A 132 0.07 11.79 -1.44
N THR A 133 -0.18 10.51 -1.73
CA THR A 133 -0.84 9.60 -0.77
C THR A 133 0.15 8.87 0.12
N GLU A 134 -0.37 8.10 1.07
CA GLU A 134 0.41 7.24 1.98
C GLU A 134 1.42 6.33 1.25
N ALA A 135 1.04 5.76 0.11
CA ALA A 135 1.93 4.90 -0.66
C ALA A 135 2.98 5.65 -1.50
N SER A 136 2.88 6.98 -1.60
CA SER A 136 3.78 7.86 -2.35
C SER A 136 4.06 7.40 -3.80
N ILE A 137 5.18 7.83 -4.37
CA ILE A 137 5.66 7.40 -5.69
C ILE A 137 5.93 5.88 -5.75
N LEU A 138 6.21 5.24 -4.60
CA LEU A 138 6.41 3.79 -4.51
C LEU A 138 5.14 3.04 -4.94
N GLY A 139 3.96 3.47 -4.48
CA GLY A 139 2.67 2.90 -4.87
C GLY A 139 2.41 2.98 -6.37
N VAL A 140 2.75 4.12 -6.98
CA VAL A 140 2.65 4.33 -8.44
C VAL A 140 3.59 3.37 -9.17
N ALA A 141 4.86 3.32 -8.78
CA ALA A 141 5.87 2.47 -9.41
C ALA A 141 5.49 0.98 -9.31
N MET A 142 5.08 0.50 -8.13
CA MET A 142 4.61 -0.87 -7.94
C MET A 142 3.41 -1.20 -8.83
N THR A 143 2.43 -0.30 -8.90
CA THR A 143 1.24 -0.46 -9.75
C THR A 143 1.64 -0.68 -11.21
N LEU A 144 2.53 0.18 -11.73
CA LEU A 144 2.99 0.10 -13.10
C LEU A 144 3.78 -1.19 -13.37
N ILE A 145 4.70 -1.57 -12.47
CA ILE A 145 5.50 -2.80 -12.62
C ILE A 145 4.60 -4.04 -12.64
N PHE A 146 3.72 -4.18 -11.64
CA PHE A 146 2.82 -5.33 -11.54
C PHE A 146 1.84 -5.38 -12.72
N TYR A 147 1.44 -4.23 -13.25
CA TYR A 147 0.56 -4.15 -14.40
C TYR A 147 1.25 -4.51 -15.72
N LEU A 148 2.37 -3.85 -16.03
CA LEU A 148 3.07 -4.00 -17.30
C LEU A 148 3.72 -5.38 -17.44
N LEU A 149 4.14 -6.00 -16.33
CA LEU A 149 4.83 -7.28 -16.30
C LEU A 149 3.96 -8.40 -15.72
N HIS A 150 2.64 -8.23 -15.63
CA HIS A 150 1.70 -9.17 -15.01
C HIS A 150 1.88 -10.63 -15.48
N GLU A 151 2.07 -10.82 -16.78
CA GLU A 151 2.23 -12.14 -17.41
C GLU A 151 3.65 -12.72 -17.27
N ARG A 152 4.65 -11.88 -17.02
CA ARG A 152 6.09 -12.24 -17.00
C ARG A 152 6.63 -12.18 -15.57
N LYS A 153 6.24 -13.14 -14.74
CA LYS A 153 6.50 -13.12 -13.28
C LYS A 153 7.97 -12.93 -12.90
N GLU A 154 8.91 -13.52 -13.63
CA GLU A 154 10.35 -13.36 -13.37
C GLU A 154 10.83 -11.93 -13.63
N GLN A 155 10.42 -11.34 -14.77
CA GLN A 155 10.75 -9.96 -15.12
C GLN A 155 10.07 -8.97 -14.15
N MET A 156 8.83 -9.26 -13.77
CA MET A 156 8.10 -8.50 -12.76
C MET A 156 8.86 -8.49 -11.43
N ALA A 157 9.31 -9.65 -10.96
CA ALA A 157 10.07 -9.78 -9.72
C ALA A 157 11.39 -9.01 -9.78
N PHE A 158 12.15 -9.18 -10.87
CA PHE A 158 13.41 -8.47 -11.06
C PHE A 158 13.20 -6.96 -11.10
N ALA A 159 12.28 -6.47 -11.93
CA ALA A 159 11.97 -5.05 -12.04
C ALA A 159 11.46 -4.47 -10.71
N TYR A 160 10.61 -5.20 -10.00
CA TYR A 160 10.11 -4.81 -8.67
C TYR A 160 11.26 -4.62 -7.69
N VAL A 161 12.14 -5.61 -7.53
CA VAL A 161 13.26 -5.53 -6.59
C VAL A 161 14.20 -4.38 -6.94
N ILE A 162 14.61 -4.28 -8.21
CA ILE A 162 15.55 -3.24 -8.65
C ILE A 162 14.94 -1.85 -8.50
N VAL A 163 13.72 -1.61 -8.99
CA VAL A 163 13.11 -0.28 -8.93
C VAL A 163 12.79 0.12 -7.49
N MET A 164 12.33 -0.80 -6.63
CA MET A 164 12.09 -0.47 -5.23
C MET A 164 13.39 -0.09 -4.52
N LEU A 165 14.49 -0.82 -4.73
CA LEU A 165 15.81 -0.48 -4.18
C LEU A 165 16.32 0.88 -4.72
N LEU A 166 16.18 1.13 -6.02
CA LEU A 166 16.59 2.40 -6.62
C LEU A 166 15.81 3.59 -6.05
N ILE A 167 14.50 3.44 -5.82
CA ILE A 167 13.70 4.52 -5.24
C ILE A 167 14.01 4.66 -3.74
N SER A 168 14.03 3.57 -2.97
CA SER A 168 14.15 3.65 -1.52
C SER A 168 15.56 3.96 -1.02
N LEU A 169 16.60 3.38 -1.65
CA LEU A 169 18.00 3.57 -1.25
C LEU A 169 18.74 4.56 -2.16
N GLY A 170 18.36 4.66 -3.44
CA GLY A 170 18.94 5.64 -4.35
C GLY A 170 18.33 7.02 -4.13
N LEU A 171 17.09 7.21 -4.61
CA LEU A 171 16.39 8.50 -4.51
C LEU A 171 16.08 8.88 -3.06
N GLY A 172 15.71 7.90 -2.22
CA GLY A 172 15.42 8.12 -0.80
C GLY A 172 16.61 8.57 0.04
N SER A 173 17.84 8.37 -0.45
CA SER A 173 19.07 8.81 0.21
C SER A 173 19.62 10.13 -0.35
N LEU A 174 18.88 10.80 -1.24
CA LEU A 174 19.29 12.13 -1.74
C LEU A 174 19.36 13.11 -0.57
N GLY A 175 20.54 13.72 -0.40
CA GLY A 175 20.81 14.66 0.70
C GLY A 175 21.39 14.01 1.96
N VAL A 176 21.51 12.68 2.01
CA VAL A 176 22.26 11.97 3.05
C VAL A 176 23.73 11.86 2.63
N PRO A 177 24.71 12.20 3.49
CA PRO A 177 26.12 11.99 3.20
C PRO A 177 26.39 10.53 2.81
N THR A 178 27.21 10.30 1.78
CA THR A 178 27.42 8.96 1.20
C THR A 178 27.92 7.94 2.22
N GLU A 179 28.70 8.39 3.21
CA GLU A 179 29.21 7.59 4.32
C GLU A 179 28.13 7.16 5.32
N GLU A 180 27.03 7.91 5.42
CA GLU A 180 25.91 7.63 6.31
C GLU A 180 24.85 6.72 5.66
N VAL A 181 24.80 6.65 4.32
CA VAL A 181 23.77 5.92 3.57
C VAL A 181 23.69 4.45 3.98
N PHE A 182 24.82 3.77 4.11
CA PHE A 182 24.89 2.33 4.41
C PHE A 182 25.14 2.00 5.88
N THR A 183 24.90 2.95 6.78
CA THR A 183 24.99 2.71 8.23
C THR A 183 23.80 1.90 8.73
N TYR A 184 23.97 1.25 9.89
CA TYR A 184 22.89 0.49 10.52
C TYR A 184 21.69 1.39 10.85
N ASP A 185 21.95 2.56 11.43
CA ASP A 185 20.90 3.50 11.82
C ASP A 185 20.10 3.98 10.61
N ASN A 186 20.79 4.33 9.51
CA ASN A 186 20.09 4.75 8.31
C ASN A 186 19.28 3.60 7.69
N LEU A 187 19.87 2.41 7.49
CA LEU A 187 19.22 1.32 6.77
C LEU A 187 18.13 0.60 7.56
N PHE A 188 18.27 0.49 8.88
CA PHE A 188 17.41 -0.36 9.72
C PHE A 188 16.56 0.44 10.70
N VAL A 189 16.90 1.70 10.99
CA VAL A 189 16.14 2.53 11.93
C VAL A 189 15.36 3.63 11.22
N LEU A 190 16.00 4.40 10.35
CA LEU A 190 15.40 5.56 9.70
C LEU A 190 14.70 5.19 8.37
N ASN A 191 15.42 4.52 7.48
CA ASN A 191 15.03 4.31 6.08
C ASN A 191 14.83 2.82 5.74
N TYR A 192 14.19 2.05 6.62
CA TYR A 192 13.90 0.63 6.41
C TYR A 192 12.81 0.35 5.36
N GLN A 193 12.40 1.34 4.57
CA GLN A 193 11.39 1.21 3.50
C GLN A 193 11.83 0.23 2.41
N TRP A 194 13.14 0.08 2.16
CA TRP A 194 13.69 -0.87 1.20
C TRP A 194 13.29 -2.31 1.48
N MET A 195 12.99 -2.67 2.73
CA MET A 195 12.59 -4.02 3.12
C MET A 195 11.28 -4.48 2.46
N MET A 196 10.52 -3.56 1.85
CA MET A 196 9.34 -3.92 1.06
C MET A 196 9.66 -4.94 -0.05
N ILE A 197 10.90 -4.98 -0.57
CA ILE A 197 11.30 -5.94 -1.61
C ILE A 197 10.98 -7.40 -1.25
N PHE A 198 10.96 -7.74 0.04
CA PHE A 198 10.65 -9.10 0.49
C PHE A 198 9.20 -9.51 0.24
N ALA A 199 8.31 -8.57 -0.09
CA ALA A 199 6.95 -8.86 -0.56
C ALA A 199 6.93 -9.73 -1.81
N ILE A 200 7.99 -9.73 -2.61
CA ILE A 200 8.06 -10.57 -3.81
C ILE A 200 8.00 -12.06 -3.47
N ILE A 201 8.51 -12.47 -2.30
CA ILE A 201 8.51 -13.87 -1.86
C ILE A 201 7.07 -14.41 -1.76
N PRO A 202 6.17 -13.85 -0.92
CA PRO A 202 4.80 -14.33 -0.84
C PRO A 202 3.99 -14.07 -2.13
N ILE A 203 4.31 -13.02 -2.92
CA ILE A 203 3.67 -12.75 -4.21
C ILE A 203 4.01 -13.86 -5.24
N LEU A 204 5.25 -14.36 -5.28
CA LEU A 204 5.62 -15.45 -6.20
C LEU A 204 5.09 -16.82 -5.74
N LEU A 205 4.94 -17.02 -4.43
CA LEU A 205 4.32 -18.22 -3.86
C LEU A 205 2.79 -18.27 -4.03
N TYR A 206 2.18 -17.16 -4.42
CA TYR A 206 0.75 -17.05 -4.68
C TYR A 206 0.36 -17.77 -5.97
N ASN A 207 -0.64 -18.64 -5.88
CA ASN A 207 -1.08 -19.52 -6.97
C ASN A 207 -2.16 -18.92 -7.90
N GLY A 208 -2.59 -17.68 -7.70
CA GLY A 208 -3.70 -17.08 -8.47
C GLY A 208 -5.10 -17.55 -8.05
N ALA A 209 -5.20 -18.53 -7.15
CA ALA A 209 -6.48 -18.97 -6.63
C ALA A 209 -6.92 -17.99 -5.54
N ARG A 210 -8.11 -17.44 -5.70
CA ARG A 210 -8.63 -16.41 -4.78
C ARG A 210 -8.74 -16.92 -3.33
N GLY A 211 -8.86 -18.24 -3.08
CA GLY A 211 -8.98 -18.87 -1.75
C GLY A 211 -10.40 -18.91 -1.18
N TYR A 212 -10.58 -18.61 0.10
CA TYR A 212 -11.91 -18.60 0.76
C TYR A 212 -12.80 -17.44 0.26
N HIS A 213 -14.10 -17.68 -0.01
CA HIS A 213 -14.96 -16.79 -0.82
C HIS A 213 -16.28 -16.34 -0.20
N ALA A 214 -16.44 -16.44 1.12
CA ALA A 214 -17.67 -15.94 1.73
C ALA A 214 -17.86 -14.42 1.50
N LYS A 215 -19.12 -13.97 1.44
CA LYS A 215 -19.43 -12.55 1.23
C LYS A 215 -18.78 -11.65 2.29
N TRP A 216 -18.66 -12.11 3.53
CA TRP A 216 -18.03 -11.38 4.62
C TRP A 216 -16.51 -11.22 4.44
N SER A 217 -15.80 -12.22 3.89
CA SER A 217 -14.34 -12.15 3.69
C SER A 217 -13.95 -11.07 2.68
N LYS A 218 -14.88 -10.71 1.78
CA LYS A 218 -14.71 -9.59 0.85
C LYS A 218 -14.62 -8.25 1.57
N TYR A 219 -15.41 -8.05 2.63
CA TYR A 219 -15.50 -6.78 3.37
C TYR A 219 -14.60 -6.74 4.60
N MET A 220 -14.16 -7.90 5.08
CA MET A 220 -13.25 -8.03 6.22
C MET A 220 -12.05 -7.08 6.14
N PHE A 221 -11.32 -7.10 5.02
CA PHE A 221 -10.16 -6.21 4.84
C PHE A 221 -10.54 -4.72 4.89
N TYR A 222 -11.67 -4.37 4.26
CA TYR A 222 -12.12 -2.99 4.19
C TYR A 222 -12.49 -2.42 5.55
N VAL A 223 -13.16 -3.21 6.39
CA VAL A 223 -13.54 -2.82 7.76
C VAL A 223 -12.33 -2.86 8.68
N PHE A 224 -11.49 -3.89 8.55
CA PHE A 224 -10.32 -4.08 9.39
C PHE A 224 -9.40 -2.87 9.36
N TYR A 225 -9.09 -2.35 8.16
CA TYR A 225 -8.11 -1.27 8.01
C TYR A 225 -8.38 -0.04 8.88
N PRO A 226 -9.52 0.67 8.74
CA PRO A 226 -9.78 1.84 9.57
C PRO A 226 -10.00 1.43 11.04
N ALA A 227 -10.65 0.30 11.31
CA ALA A 227 -10.99 -0.11 12.67
C ALA A 227 -9.75 -0.32 13.55
N HIS A 228 -8.74 -1.06 13.09
CA HIS A 228 -7.55 -1.30 13.91
C HIS A 228 -6.71 -0.04 14.08
N ILE A 229 -6.64 0.84 13.09
CA ILE A 229 -5.98 2.16 13.22
C ILE A 229 -6.69 2.99 14.30
N TRP A 230 -8.02 3.07 14.27
CA TRP A 230 -8.77 3.84 15.26
C TRP A 230 -8.61 3.28 16.66
N ILE A 231 -8.69 1.94 16.81
CA ILE A 231 -8.47 1.27 18.11
C ILE A 231 -7.05 1.56 18.64
N LEU A 232 -6.04 1.35 17.82
CA LEU A 232 -4.64 1.54 18.22
C LEU A 232 -4.33 3.00 18.52
N TYR A 233 -4.88 3.93 17.75
CA TYR A 233 -4.77 5.36 18.03
C TYR A 233 -5.37 5.70 19.39
N THR A 234 -6.62 5.31 19.65
CA THR A 234 -7.28 5.59 20.93
C THR A 234 -6.48 5.02 22.10
N ILE A 235 -6.04 3.77 22.01
CA ILE A 235 -5.19 3.17 23.04
C ILE A 235 -3.87 3.94 23.19
N GLY A 236 -3.22 4.28 22.08
CA GLY A 236 -1.96 5.00 22.05
C GLY A 236 -2.04 6.41 22.66
N VAL A 237 -3.16 7.11 22.47
CA VAL A 237 -3.43 8.39 23.12
C VAL A 237 -3.69 8.19 24.60
N LEU A 238 -4.51 7.22 25.00
CA LEU A 238 -4.84 6.95 26.41
C LEU A 238 -3.64 6.48 27.25
N ILE A 239 -2.64 5.83 26.65
CA ILE A 239 -1.42 5.42 27.35
C ILE A 239 -0.45 6.59 27.53
N ARG A 240 -0.49 7.59 26.63
CA ARG A 240 0.46 8.73 26.62
C ARG A 240 -0.09 10.01 27.24
N GLY A 241 -1.41 10.15 27.32
CA GLY A 241 -2.10 11.23 28.02
C GLY A 241 -2.20 10.94 29.50
#